data_AF-A0AAD3M542-F1
#
_entry.id   AF-A0AAD3M542-F1
#
_cell.length_a   1.000
_cell.length_b   1.000
_cell.length_c   1.000
_cell.angle_alpha   90.00
_cell.angle_beta   90.00
_cell.angle_gamma   90.00
#
_symmetry.space_group_name_H-M   'P 1'
#
loop_
_entity.id
_entity.type
_entity.pdbx_description
1 polymer ?
#
loop_
_entity_poly.entity_id
_entity_poly.type
_entity_poly.pdbx_seq_one_letter_code
_entity_poly.pdbx_strand_id
1 'polypeptide(L)'
;MAGRTLIRFVSRTLPPVSSGAIGGGVRGTSRFYWTTSRRAAAALTGGGAAFLLGLPALSCLGYGAYHRVQSSAVIHALGKEEVLEQADYLYSSAETEKLYQLLLQYKDSDEAEFLWRLARASRDLSLLPNMEAERKKQLTFEAFEYAKKALEKDDKCFAAHKWYAVCLSDIGDYEGVKVKIGNSYIIRDHLERAVELNPKDATSLHILGYWCFAFAELPWYQRKVAAVIFSSPPVSTYEEALEFFLKAEEVDPDFYSKNLLMLGKTYMVMKDKQKALHWLTKAKEYPARTLEDKEVHKEAVDLLKKLG
;
A
#
# COMPACT_ATOMS: atom_id res chain seq x y z
N MET A 1 3.06 8.90 1.22
CA MET A 1 2.70 8.64 2.63
C MET A 1 2.31 7.17 2.90
N ALA A 2 2.63 6.23 2.00
CA ALA A 2 2.51 4.79 2.24
C ALA A 2 3.57 4.21 3.22
N GLY A 3 4.43 5.07 3.75
CA GLY A 3 5.69 4.65 4.36
C GLY A 3 5.65 4.35 5.86
N ARG A 4 4.61 4.75 6.59
CA ARG A 4 4.49 4.26 7.96
C ARG A 4 4.04 2.80 7.92
N THR A 5 4.99 1.87 8.03
CA THR A 5 4.91 0.56 8.71
C THR A 5 4.59 -0.71 7.90
N LEU A 6 5.50 -1.15 7.02
CA LEU A 6 5.71 -2.60 6.83
C LEU A 6 6.92 -3.14 7.61
N ILE A 7 7.46 -2.30 8.46
CA ILE A 7 8.78 -2.49 9.06
C ILE A 7 8.62 -2.74 10.56
N ARG A 8 7.88 -3.79 10.88
CA ARG A 8 8.02 -4.45 12.19
C ARG A 8 8.11 -5.95 12.11
N PHE A 9 8.17 -6.53 10.90
CA PHE A 9 8.07 -7.97 10.76
C PHE A 9 9.20 -8.75 11.47
N VAL A 10 10.41 -8.17 11.59
CA VAL A 10 11.57 -8.84 12.21
C VAL A 10 12.33 -8.00 13.25
N SER A 11 12.14 -6.67 13.32
CA SER A 11 12.99 -5.80 14.16
C SER A 11 12.66 -5.74 15.66
N ARG A 12 11.75 -6.58 16.18
CA ARG A 12 11.46 -6.68 17.63
C ARG A 12 11.50 -8.12 18.11
N THR A 13 12.70 -8.69 18.17
CA THR A 13 13.01 -9.82 19.04
C THR A 13 13.69 -9.40 20.35
N LEU A 14 13.54 -8.14 20.81
CA LEU A 14 13.73 -7.60 22.19
C LEU A 14 13.65 -6.03 22.17
N PRO A 15 13.34 -5.33 23.29
CA PRO A 15 13.06 -3.88 23.29
C PRO A 15 14.33 -3.00 23.45
N PRO A 16 14.43 -1.84 22.78
CA PRO A 16 15.37 -0.79 23.17
C PRO A 16 14.69 0.38 23.90
N VAL A 17 15.47 0.95 24.82
CA VAL A 17 15.17 2.00 25.81
C VAL A 17 15.01 3.40 25.16
N SER A 18 14.18 4.22 25.82
CA SER A 18 13.66 5.55 25.48
C SER A 18 14.66 6.73 25.52
N SER A 19 14.45 7.72 24.65
CA SER A 19 14.51 9.19 24.87
C SER A 19 14.29 9.90 23.52
N GLY A 20 13.66 11.05 23.29
CA GLY A 20 13.09 12.17 24.06
C GLY A 20 12.82 13.30 23.04
N ALA A 21 11.76 14.10 23.23
CA ALA A 21 11.18 15.10 22.31
C ALA A 21 12.14 16.27 21.92
N ILE A 22 11.88 17.16 20.93
CA ILE A 22 10.91 18.30 20.91
C ILE A 22 10.81 18.86 19.47
N GLY A 23 9.66 19.47 19.13
CA GLY A 23 9.25 19.85 17.78
C GLY A 23 9.52 21.28 17.30
N GLY A 24 8.84 21.64 16.20
CA GLY A 24 8.81 22.94 15.57
C GLY A 24 8.00 22.86 14.28
N GLY A 25 6.87 23.58 14.20
CA GLY A 25 6.00 23.63 13.03
C GLY A 25 6.24 24.87 12.19
N VAL A 26 6.06 24.77 10.86
CA VAL A 26 5.81 25.90 9.96
C VAL A 26 4.99 25.42 8.75
N ARG A 27 4.05 26.28 8.34
CA ARG A 27 3.10 26.22 7.20
C ARG A 27 3.74 26.41 5.82
N GLY A 28 3.01 25.98 4.79
CA GLY A 28 3.02 26.52 3.42
C GLY A 28 3.68 25.56 2.41
N THR A 29 3.18 25.30 1.21
CA THR A 29 2.12 25.87 0.36
C THR A 29 1.93 24.87 -0.78
N SER A 30 0.69 24.51 -1.13
CA SER A 30 0.39 23.60 -2.24
C SER A 30 0.52 24.32 -3.58
N ARG A 31 1.22 23.71 -4.55
CA ARG A 31 1.03 24.02 -5.97
C ARG A 31 0.56 22.77 -6.70
N PHE A 32 -0.61 22.92 -7.30
CA PHE A 32 -1.29 21.96 -8.14
C PHE A 32 -0.64 21.91 -9.52
N TYR A 33 -0.44 20.70 -10.05
CA TYR A 33 -0.24 20.49 -11.49
C TYR A 33 -1.53 19.93 -12.07
N TRP A 34 -2.10 20.71 -12.99
CA TRP A 34 -3.22 20.32 -13.86
C TRP A 34 -2.69 19.52 -15.05
N THR A 35 -3.32 18.39 -15.35
CA THR A 35 -3.22 17.76 -16.67
C THR A 35 -4.58 17.85 -17.35
N THR A 36 -4.59 18.57 -18.47
CA THR A 36 -5.74 18.76 -19.34
C THR A 36 -5.91 17.55 -20.25
N SER A 37 -7.10 16.96 -20.29
CA SER A 37 -7.50 16.03 -21.35
C SER A 37 -8.53 16.72 -22.25
N ARG A 38 -8.11 17.12 -23.45
CA ARG A 38 -8.99 17.51 -24.56
C ARG A 38 -9.53 16.23 -25.22
N ARG A 39 -10.85 16.01 -25.18
CA ARG A 39 -11.53 15.06 -26.07
C ARG A 39 -11.87 15.76 -27.39
N ALA A 40 -11.34 15.24 -28.49
CA ALA A 40 -11.79 15.55 -29.85
C ALA A 40 -13.02 14.68 -30.16
N ALA A 41 -14.13 15.29 -30.55
CA ALA A 41 -15.29 14.61 -31.10
C ALA A 41 -15.15 14.55 -32.63
N ALA A 42 -15.16 13.35 -33.19
CA ALA A 42 -15.31 13.13 -34.62
C ALA A 42 -16.72 12.59 -34.90
N ALA A 43 -17.46 13.31 -35.75
CA ALA A 43 -18.76 12.93 -36.25
C ALA A 43 -18.62 11.85 -37.34
N LEU A 44 -19.48 10.85 -37.30
CA LEU A 44 -19.73 9.97 -38.45
C LEU A 44 -21.19 10.14 -38.90
N THR A 45 -21.32 10.48 -40.17
CA THR A 45 -22.56 10.60 -40.95
C THR A 45 -22.70 9.35 -41.83
N GLY A 46 -23.95 8.99 -42.14
CA GLY A 46 -24.34 7.90 -43.06
C GLY A 46 -25.28 6.93 -42.34
N GLY A 47 -26.55 6.74 -42.68
CA GLY A 47 -27.21 6.83 -44.00
C GLY A 47 -27.55 5.41 -44.44
N GLY A 48 -28.72 4.88 -44.06
CA GLY A 48 -29.13 3.52 -44.45
C GLY A 48 -30.49 3.07 -43.91
N ALA A 49 -31.47 3.09 -44.82
CA ALA A 49 -32.81 2.49 -44.86
C ALA A 49 -33.38 1.71 -43.65
N ALA A 50 -34.57 2.14 -43.23
CA ALA A 50 -35.46 1.49 -42.30
C ALA A 50 -36.06 0.19 -42.86
N PHE A 51 -35.89 -0.92 -42.13
CA PHE A 51 -36.76 -2.09 -42.21
C PHE A 51 -37.60 -2.14 -40.93
N LEU A 52 -38.88 -1.81 -41.06
CA LEU A 52 -39.89 -1.85 -39.99
C LEU A 52 -40.27 -3.32 -39.73
N LEU A 53 -39.60 -3.97 -38.79
CA LEU A 53 -40.12 -5.17 -38.14
C LEU A 53 -40.87 -4.74 -36.89
N GLY A 54 -42.18 -5.00 -36.88
CA GLY A 54 -43.09 -4.65 -35.80
C GLY A 54 -42.64 -5.25 -34.47
N LEU A 55 -42.28 -4.38 -33.52
CA LEU A 55 -42.12 -4.74 -32.12
C LEU A 55 -43.50 -4.75 -31.46
N PRO A 56 -43.85 -5.81 -30.70
CA PRO A 56 -45.14 -5.86 -30.01
C PRO A 56 -45.22 -4.74 -28.98
N ALA A 57 -46.39 -4.11 -28.86
CA ALA A 57 -46.70 -2.94 -28.01
C ALA A 57 -46.62 -3.21 -26.49
N LEU A 58 -45.85 -4.22 -26.05
CA LEU A 58 -45.53 -4.52 -24.65
C LEU A 58 -44.23 -3.85 -24.17
N SER A 59 -43.53 -3.09 -25.01
CA SER A 59 -42.14 -2.68 -24.71
C SER A 59 -41.92 -1.26 -24.19
N CYS A 60 -42.90 -0.35 -24.20
CA CYS A 60 -42.67 1.03 -23.72
C CYS A 60 -42.54 1.12 -22.19
N LEU A 61 -43.31 0.33 -21.43
CA LEU A 61 -43.19 0.26 -19.96
C LEU A 61 -41.88 -0.43 -19.55
N GLY A 62 -41.49 -1.50 -20.24
CA GLY A 62 -40.20 -2.17 -20.02
C GLY A 62 -39.00 -1.29 -20.38
N TYR A 63 -39.06 -0.56 -21.49
CA TYR A 63 -38.01 0.36 -21.92
C TYR A 63 -37.86 1.56 -20.97
N GLY A 64 -38.97 2.15 -20.51
CA GLY A 64 -38.95 3.24 -19.53
C GLY A 64 -38.43 2.80 -18.16
N ALA A 65 -38.82 1.61 -17.69
CA ALA A 65 -38.28 1.02 -16.47
C ALA A 65 -36.79 0.67 -16.61
N TYR A 66 -36.39 0.05 -17.72
CA TYR A 66 -34.99 -0.27 -18.03
C TYR A 66 -34.12 0.98 -18.08
N HIS A 67 -34.53 2.02 -18.82
CA HIS A 67 -33.78 3.26 -18.92
C HIS A 67 -33.72 4.01 -17.58
N ARG A 68 -34.79 3.99 -16.77
CA ARG A 68 -34.79 4.59 -15.44
C ARG A 68 -33.87 3.85 -14.47
N VAL A 69 -33.88 2.52 -14.48
CA VAL A 69 -32.95 1.69 -13.68
C VAL A 69 -31.51 1.92 -14.14
N GLN A 70 -31.27 1.93 -15.44
CA GLN A 70 -29.94 2.17 -16.01
C GLN A 70 -29.45 3.59 -15.70
N SER A 71 -30.31 4.61 -15.82
CA SER A 71 -29.98 6.00 -15.47
C SER A 71 -29.72 6.15 -13.96
N SER A 72 -30.52 5.52 -13.10
CA SER A 72 -30.30 5.52 -11.66
C SER A 72 -28.99 4.81 -11.29
N ALA A 73 -28.70 3.68 -11.92
CA ALA A 73 -27.45 2.94 -11.71
C ALA A 73 -26.24 3.76 -12.18
N VAL A 74 -26.35 4.46 -13.33
CA VAL A 74 -25.31 5.37 -13.83
C VAL A 74 -25.10 6.55 -12.89
N ILE A 75 -26.16 7.21 -12.40
CA ILE A 75 -26.04 8.32 -11.44
C ILE A 75 -25.39 7.83 -10.13
N HIS A 76 -25.78 6.66 -9.65
CA HIS A 76 -25.19 6.08 -8.45
C HIS A 76 -23.71 5.67 -8.66
N ALA A 77 -23.36 5.15 -9.83
CA ALA A 77 -21.98 4.84 -10.19
C ALA A 77 -21.12 6.11 -10.31
N LEU A 78 -21.64 7.17 -10.93
CA LEU A 78 -20.98 8.49 -11.00
C LEU A 78 -20.77 9.05 -9.59
N GLY A 79 -21.78 8.95 -8.72
CA GLY A 79 -21.64 9.37 -7.32
C GLY A 79 -20.58 8.56 -6.55
N LYS A 80 -20.45 7.25 -6.81
CA LYS A 80 -19.37 6.43 -6.22
C LYS A 80 -17.99 6.85 -6.70
N GLU A 81 -17.84 7.09 -8.01
CA GLU A 81 -16.56 7.49 -8.61
C GLU A 81 -16.09 8.85 -8.05
N GLU A 82 -17.00 9.83 -7.94
CA GLU A 82 -16.72 11.13 -7.32
C GLU A 82 -16.22 10.99 -5.87
N VAL A 83 -16.81 10.07 -5.09
CA VAL A 83 -16.37 9.84 -3.71
C VAL A 83 -14.99 9.18 -3.66
N LEU A 84 -14.70 8.25 -4.57
CA LEU A 84 -13.38 7.62 -4.68
C LEU A 84 -12.30 8.64 -5.09
N GLU A 85 -12.61 9.52 -6.05
CA GLU A 85 -11.74 10.63 -6.42
C GLU A 85 -11.47 11.56 -5.23
N GLN A 86 -12.52 11.91 -4.47
CA GLN A 86 -12.38 12.70 -3.26
C GLN A 86 -11.52 11.99 -2.21
N ALA A 87 -11.70 10.68 -2.03
CA ALA A 87 -10.89 9.88 -1.12
C ALA A 87 -9.41 9.87 -1.53
N ASP A 88 -9.12 9.69 -2.82
CA ASP A 88 -7.74 9.71 -3.33
C ASP A 88 -7.12 11.11 -3.26
N TYR A 89 -7.92 12.17 -3.44
CA TYR A 89 -7.49 13.55 -3.18
C TYR A 89 -7.13 13.79 -1.71
N LEU A 90 -7.99 13.38 -0.77
CA LEU A 90 -7.72 13.50 0.67
C LEU A 90 -6.48 12.70 1.08
N TYR A 91 -6.29 11.51 0.51
CA TYR A 91 -5.09 10.70 0.71
C TYR A 91 -3.83 11.43 0.23
N SER A 92 -3.85 11.98 -0.99
CA SER A 92 -2.72 12.72 -1.55
C SER A 92 -2.38 13.99 -0.74
N SER A 93 -3.39 14.58 -0.10
CA SER A 93 -3.28 15.79 0.71
C SER A 93 -2.95 15.53 2.19
N ALA A 94 -2.71 14.27 2.58
CA ALA A 94 -2.43 13.86 3.96
C ALA A 94 -3.56 14.17 4.97
N GLU A 95 -4.81 14.34 4.51
CA GLU A 95 -5.99 14.65 5.33
C GLU A 95 -6.60 13.36 5.91
N THR A 96 -5.83 12.66 6.74
CA THR A 96 -6.08 11.28 7.20
C THR A 96 -7.41 11.12 7.93
N GLU A 97 -7.73 12.01 8.86
CA GLU A 97 -8.98 11.95 9.64
C GLU A 97 -10.21 12.17 8.76
N LYS A 98 -10.15 13.15 7.83
CA LYS A 98 -11.24 13.42 6.89
C LYS A 98 -11.44 12.26 5.93
N LEU A 99 -10.35 11.67 5.43
CA LEU A 99 -10.37 10.48 4.58
C LEU A 99 -11.07 9.32 5.30
N TYR A 100 -10.67 9.04 6.55
CA TYR A 100 -11.29 8.00 7.34
C TYR A 100 -12.79 8.25 7.56
N GLN A 101 -13.19 9.47 7.93
CA GLN A 101 -14.60 9.84 8.11
C GLN A 101 -15.43 9.70 6.82
N LEU A 102 -14.86 10.05 5.66
CA LEU A 102 -15.51 9.87 4.38
C LEU A 102 -15.76 8.39 4.08
N LEU A 103 -14.71 7.57 4.19
CA LEU A 103 -14.76 6.16 3.82
C LEU A 103 -15.53 5.30 4.84
N LEU A 104 -15.62 5.72 6.10
CA LEU A 104 -16.37 5.01 7.14
C LEU A 104 -17.87 4.90 6.81
N GLN A 105 -18.40 5.84 6.03
CA GLN A 105 -19.78 5.80 5.52
C GLN A 105 -20.03 4.61 4.57
N TYR A 106 -18.96 4.01 4.04
CA TYR A 106 -18.98 2.88 3.10
C TYR A 106 -18.41 1.59 3.71
N LYS A 107 -18.34 1.49 5.04
CA LYS A 107 -17.77 0.32 5.75
C LYS A 107 -18.47 -1.02 5.47
N ASP A 108 -19.72 -0.95 5.03
CA ASP A 108 -20.58 -2.09 4.67
C ASP A 108 -20.83 -2.17 3.15
N SER A 109 -20.01 -1.47 2.35
CA SER A 109 -20.06 -1.52 0.89
C SER A 109 -19.74 -2.91 0.35
N ASP A 110 -20.38 -3.29 -0.75
CA ASP A 110 -20.04 -4.49 -1.52
C ASP A 110 -18.89 -4.28 -2.51
N GLU A 111 -18.37 -3.06 -2.63
CA GLU A 111 -17.27 -2.70 -3.53
C GLU A 111 -15.92 -2.78 -2.82
N ALA A 112 -15.01 -3.62 -3.34
CA ALA A 112 -13.65 -3.73 -2.81
C ALA A 112 -12.91 -2.38 -2.76
N GLU A 113 -13.16 -1.49 -3.72
CA GLU A 113 -12.51 -0.18 -3.86
C GLU A 113 -12.71 0.75 -2.66
N PHE A 114 -13.86 0.70 -2.00
CA PHE A 114 -14.10 1.44 -0.77
C PHE A 114 -13.44 0.75 0.44
N LEU A 115 -13.56 -0.58 0.50
CA LEU A 115 -13.13 -1.37 1.65
C LEU A 115 -11.60 -1.37 1.82
N TRP A 116 -10.82 -1.56 0.75
CA TRP A 116 -9.36 -1.53 0.87
C TRP A 116 -8.85 -0.12 1.17
N ARG A 117 -9.52 0.92 0.65
CA ARG A 117 -9.19 2.32 0.98
C ARG A 117 -9.51 2.61 2.45
N LEU A 118 -10.61 2.08 2.97
CA LEU A 118 -10.96 2.21 4.39
C LEU A 118 -9.94 1.47 5.25
N ALA A 119 -9.51 0.27 4.88
CA ALA A 119 -8.43 -0.45 5.56
C ALA A 119 -7.15 0.41 5.66
N ARG A 120 -6.71 0.97 4.53
CA ARG A 120 -5.59 1.93 4.46
C ARG A 120 -5.81 3.12 5.39
N ALA A 121 -6.97 3.77 5.32
CA ALA A 121 -7.26 4.96 6.11
C ALA A 121 -7.32 4.68 7.62
N SER A 122 -7.96 3.58 8.03
CA SER A 122 -7.99 3.10 9.42
C SER A 122 -6.59 2.87 9.97
N ARG A 123 -5.74 2.22 9.16
CA ARG A 123 -4.36 1.96 9.50
C ARG A 123 -3.54 3.24 9.61
N ASP A 124 -3.62 4.13 8.63
CA ASP A 124 -2.89 5.40 8.64
C ASP A 124 -3.34 6.28 9.83
N LEU A 125 -4.63 6.26 10.16
CA LEU A 125 -5.18 6.90 11.35
C LEU A 125 -4.56 6.31 12.62
N SER A 126 -4.45 4.98 12.74
CA SER A 126 -3.81 4.31 13.90
C SER A 126 -2.35 4.71 14.13
N LEU A 127 -1.69 5.24 13.09
CA LEU A 127 -0.28 5.60 13.11
C LEU A 127 -0.06 7.09 13.39
N LEU A 128 -1.12 7.91 13.48
CA LEU A 128 -0.98 9.32 13.80
C LEU A 128 -0.27 9.55 15.15
N PRO A 129 0.47 10.67 15.30
CA PRO A 129 1.08 11.03 16.57
C PRO A 129 0.02 11.13 17.68
N ASN A 130 0.39 10.74 18.91
CA ASN A 130 -0.47 10.82 20.10
C ASN A 130 -1.75 9.95 20.04
N MET A 131 -1.83 8.97 19.13
CA MET A 131 -2.92 8.00 19.13
C MET A 131 -2.89 7.15 20.41
N GLU A 132 -4.02 7.13 21.12
CA GLU A 132 -4.21 6.31 22.32
C GLU A 132 -3.98 4.82 22.05
N ALA A 133 -3.33 4.12 22.98
CA ALA A 133 -2.85 2.76 22.76
C ALA A 133 -3.99 1.78 22.45
N GLU A 134 -5.10 1.89 23.19
CA GLU A 134 -6.27 1.04 22.98
C GLU A 134 -6.98 1.37 21.67
N ARG A 135 -7.13 2.66 21.33
CA ARG A 135 -7.74 3.07 20.06
C ARG A 135 -6.88 2.66 18.87
N LYS A 136 -5.55 2.75 18.99
CA LYS A 136 -4.59 2.27 18.00
C LYS A 136 -4.78 0.77 17.74
N LYS A 137 -4.87 -0.03 18.81
CA LYS A 137 -5.11 -1.47 18.71
C LYS A 137 -6.43 -1.74 17.98
N GLN A 138 -7.53 -1.10 18.40
CA GLN A 138 -8.83 -1.23 17.75
C GLN A 138 -8.77 -0.92 16.25
N LEU A 139 -8.21 0.24 15.88
CA LEU A 139 -8.07 0.64 14.48
C LEU A 139 -7.22 -0.34 13.66
N THR A 140 -6.20 -0.97 14.28
CA THR A 140 -5.35 -1.96 13.60
C THR A 140 -6.14 -3.21 13.25
N PHE A 141 -6.95 -3.72 14.19
CA PHE A 141 -7.82 -4.88 13.93
C PHE A 141 -8.97 -4.52 12.97
N GLU A 142 -9.60 -3.34 13.13
CA GLU A 142 -10.62 -2.85 12.19
C GLU A 142 -10.07 -2.77 10.75
N ALA A 143 -8.86 -2.25 10.57
CA ALA A 143 -8.21 -2.18 9.27
C ALA A 143 -8.05 -3.56 8.61
N PHE A 144 -7.65 -4.57 9.39
CA PHE A 144 -7.53 -5.94 8.88
C PHE A 144 -8.89 -6.54 8.49
N GLU A 145 -9.93 -6.32 9.28
CA GLU A 145 -11.30 -6.76 8.94
C GLU A 145 -11.79 -6.12 7.63
N TYR A 146 -11.52 -4.82 7.41
CA TYR A 146 -11.86 -4.17 6.15
C TYR A 146 -11.06 -4.72 4.96
N ALA A 147 -9.77 -5.01 5.15
CA ALA A 147 -8.94 -5.60 4.10
C ALA A 147 -9.41 -7.02 3.73
N LYS A 148 -9.80 -7.83 4.73
CA LYS A 148 -10.39 -9.15 4.53
C LYS A 148 -11.69 -9.07 3.75
N LYS A 149 -12.61 -8.17 4.15
CA LYS A 149 -13.85 -7.93 3.40
C LYS A 149 -13.56 -7.49 1.97
N ALA A 150 -12.60 -6.58 1.75
CA ALA A 150 -12.24 -6.14 0.39
C ALA A 150 -11.82 -7.32 -0.50
N LEU A 151 -11.01 -8.23 0.05
CA LEU A 151 -10.56 -9.43 -0.64
C LEU A 151 -11.71 -10.42 -0.90
N GLU A 152 -12.65 -10.58 0.04
CA GLU A 152 -13.84 -11.41 -0.15
C GLU A 152 -14.76 -10.86 -1.26
N LYS A 153 -14.77 -9.54 -1.49
CA LYS A 153 -15.55 -8.91 -2.56
C LYS A 153 -14.89 -9.00 -3.93
N ASP A 154 -13.56 -8.88 -3.99
CA ASP A 154 -12.82 -9.00 -5.24
C ASP A 154 -11.39 -9.51 -5.03
N ASP A 155 -11.17 -10.80 -5.31
CA ASP A 155 -9.86 -11.48 -5.24
C ASP A 155 -8.96 -11.18 -6.45
N LYS A 156 -9.43 -10.38 -7.41
CA LYS A 156 -8.64 -9.86 -8.53
C LYS A 156 -8.21 -8.41 -8.30
N CYS A 157 -8.62 -7.79 -7.20
CA CYS A 157 -8.16 -6.47 -6.80
C CYS A 157 -6.76 -6.58 -6.18
N PHE A 158 -5.72 -6.15 -6.91
CA PHE A 158 -4.34 -6.16 -6.40
C PHE A 158 -4.19 -5.35 -5.10
N ALA A 159 -4.95 -4.27 -4.96
CA ALA A 159 -4.90 -3.40 -3.77
C ALA A 159 -5.51 -4.10 -2.55
N ALA A 160 -6.56 -4.92 -2.71
CA ALA A 160 -7.11 -5.73 -1.64
C ALA A 160 -6.08 -6.74 -1.12
N HIS A 161 -5.40 -7.45 -2.03
CA HIS A 161 -4.27 -8.34 -1.68
C HIS A 161 -3.15 -7.61 -0.94
N LYS A 162 -2.70 -6.46 -1.46
CA LYS A 162 -1.67 -5.62 -0.81
C LYS A 162 -2.09 -5.25 0.61
N TRP A 163 -3.25 -4.62 0.78
CA TRP A 163 -3.68 -4.14 2.10
C TRP A 163 -4.02 -5.27 3.06
N TYR A 164 -4.45 -6.43 2.58
CA TYR A 164 -4.57 -7.63 3.40
C TYR A 164 -3.21 -8.01 4.00
N ALA A 165 -2.17 -8.12 3.16
CA ALA A 165 -0.82 -8.45 3.63
C ALA A 165 -0.26 -7.41 4.61
N VAL A 166 -0.46 -6.12 4.33
CA VAL A 166 -0.03 -5.02 5.22
C VAL A 166 -0.73 -5.11 6.58
N CYS A 167 -2.06 -5.20 6.60
CA CYS A 167 -2.82 -5.22 7.84
C CYS A 167 -2.61 -6.52 8.62
N LEU A 168 -2.41 -7.66 7.94
CA LEU A 168 -2.05 -8.94 8.58
C LEU A 168 -0.70 -8.85 9.30
N SER A 169 0.27 -8.13 8.71
CA SER A 169 1.54 -7.82 9.37
C SER A 169 1.34 -6.99 10.63
N ASP A 170 0.47 -5.97 10.58
CA ASP A 170 0.25 -5.05 11.70
C ASP A 170 -0.44 -5.72 12.89
N ILE A 171 -1.44 -6.60 12.67
CA ILE A 171 -2.07 -7.33 13.79
C ILE A 171 -1.09 -8.31 14.46
N GLY A 172 -0.08 -8.79 13.73
CA GLY A 172 0.97 -9.66 14.27
C GLY A 172 1.79 -9.03 15.41
N ASP A 173 1.83 -7.69 15.51
CA ASP A 173 2.42 -6.98 16.66
C ASP A 173 1.65 -7.22 17.97
N TYR A 174 0.38 -7.61 17.90
CA TYR A 174 -0.51 -7.86 19.04
C TYR A 174 -0.72 -9.34 19.33
N GLU A 175 -0.53 -10.23 18.35
CA GLU A 175 -0.79 -11.68 18.47
C GLU A 175 0.45 -12.49 18.87
N GLY A 176 1.62 -11.85 18.92
CA GLY A 176 2.86 -12.44 19.37
C GLY A 176 3.68 -13.11 18.26
N VAL A 177 4.93 -13.41 18.60
CA VAL A 177 5.96 -13.81 17.63
C VAL A 177 5.61 -15.08 16.86
N LYS A 178 4.98 -16.07 17.50
CA LYS A 178 4.59 -17.32 16.83
C LYS A 178 3.57 -17.04 15.72
N VAL A 179 2.47 -16.36 16.03
CA VAL A 179 1.43 -16.03 15.03
C VAL A 179 2.02 -15.20 13.91
N LYS A 180 2.85 -14.22 14.24
CA LYS A 180 3.56 -13.39 13.28
C LYS A 180 4.41 -14.19 12.29
N ILE A 181 5.22 -15.14 12.75
CA ILE A 181 6.00 -16.01 11.85
C ILE A 181 5.08 -16.86 10.97
N GLY A 182 3.99 -17.39 11.52
CA GLY A 182 2.99 -18.13 10.72
C GLY A 182 2.32 -17.28 9.64
N ASN A 183 1.97 -16.03 9.96
CA ASN A 183 1.34 -15.10 9.03
C ASN A 183 2.28 -14.69 7.89
N SER A 184 3.59 -14.87 8.06
CA SER A 184 4.60 -14.45 7.08
C SER A 184 4.48 -15.13 5.72
N TYR A 185 4.05 -16.39 5.68
CA TYR A 185 3.79 -17.12 4.44
C TYR A 185 2.60 -16.53 3.72
N ILE A 186 1.49 -16.33 4.45
CA ILE A 186 0.26 -15.77 3.92
C ILE A 186 0.51 -14.36 3.36
N ILE A 187 1.30 -13.55 4.08
CA ILE A 187 1.73 -12.22 3.63
C ILE A 187 2.46 -12.29 2.29
N ARG A 188 3.42 -13.21 2.15
CA ARG A 188 4.14 -13.40 0.89
C ARG A 188 3.19 -13.80 -0.24
N ASP A 189 2.33 -14.78 -0.03
CA ASP A 189 1.38 -15.26 -1.04
C ASP A 189 0.48 -14.12 -1.55
N HIS A 190 -0.06 -13.30 -0.64
CA HIS A 190 -0.88 -12.15 -1.03
C HIS A 190 -0.08 -11.08 -1.78
N LEU A 191 1.18 -10.82 -1.40
CA LEU A 191 2.01 -9.85 -2.08
C LEU A 191 2.45 -10.32 -3.47
N GLU A 192 2.82 -11.59 -3.63
CA GLU A 192 3.10 -12.19 -4.93
C GLU A 192 1.87 -12.09 -5.83
N ARG A 193 0.68 -12.42 -5.30
CA ARG A 193 -0.58 -12.26 -6.03
C ARG A 193 -0.88 -10.80 -6.39
N ALA A 194 -0.60 -9.85 -5.51
CA ALA A 194 -0.75 -8.42 -5.81
C ALA A 194 0.18 -7.99 -6.97
N VAL A 195 1.42 -8.48 -7.01
CA VAL A 195 2.37 -8.19 -8.10
C VAL A 195 1.98 -8.89 -9.40
N GLU A 196 1.42 -10.09 -9.36
CA GLU A 196 0.85 -10.75 -10.55
C GLU A 196 -0.29 -9.93 -11.16
N LEU A 197 -1.21 -9.45 -10.32
CA LEU A 197 -2.38 -8.67 -10.74
C LEU A 197 -1.99 -7.26 -11.20
N ASN A 198 -1.01 -6.62 -10.56
CA ASN A 198 -0.48 -5.33 -10.96
C ASN A 198 1.05 -5.27 -10.79
N PRO A 199 1.83 -5.61 -11.83
CA PRO A 199 3.29 -5.61 -11.77
C PRO A 199 3.91 -4.21 -11.71
N LYS A 200 3.10 -3.15 -11.85
CA LYS A 200 3.54 -1.74 -11.78
C LYS A 200 3.35 -1.12 -10.40
N ASP A 201 2.82 -1.86 -9.42
CA ASP A 201 2.70 -1.36 -8.05
C ASP A 201 4.06 -1.44 -7.31
N ALA A 202 4.83 -0.35 -7.37
CA ALA A 202 6.14 -0.24 -6.71
C ALA A 202 6.09 -0.56 -5.21
N THR A 203 4.96 -0.26 -4.56
CA THR A 203 4.77 -0.55 -3.13
C THR A 203 4.77 -2.06 -2.87
N SER A 204 3.98 -2.86 -3.59
CA SER A 204 3.95 -4.33 -3.41
C SER A 204 5.33 -4.96 -3.66
N LEU A 205 6.04 -4.48 -4.69
CA LEU A 205 7.41 -4.93 -5.00
C LEU A 205 8.38 -4.61 -3.86
N HIS A 206 8.36 -3.38 -3.34
CA HIS A 206 9.18 -3.00 -2.21
C HIS A 206 8.92 -3.86 -0.97
N ILE A 207 7.65 -4.18 -0.71
CA ILE A 207 7.27 -4.99 0.44
C ILE A 207 7.80 -6.42 0.30
N LEU A 208 7.72 -7.01 -0.89
CA LEU A 208 8.35 -8.30 -1.17
C LEU A 208 9.87 -8.25 -0.97
N GLY A 209 10.53 -7.21 -1.47
CA GLY A 209 11.97 -7.01 -1.24
C GLY A 209 12.30 -6.92 0.25
N TYR A 210 11.47 -6.21 1.02
CA TYR A 210 11.65 -6.10 2.46
C TYR A 210 11.44 -7.43 3.18
N TRP A 211 10.43 -8.20 2.76
CA TRP A 211 10.21 -9.55 3.26
C TRP A 211 11.45 -10.42 3.00
N CYS A 212 11.96 -10.45 1.77
CA CYS A 212 13.14 -11.22 1.39
C CYS A 212 14.37 -10.84 2.22
N PHE A 213 14.64 -9.53 2.34
CA PHE A 213 15.75 -9.01 3.13
C PHE A 213 15.66 -9.46 4.60
N ALA A 214 14.48 -9.33 5.19
CA ALA A 214 14.27 -9.65 6.60
C ALA A 214 14.49 -11.15 6.89
N PHE A 215 14.07 -12.03 5.98
CA PHE A 215 14.28 -13.48 6.11
C PHE A 215 15.72 -13.91 5.79
N ALA A 216 16.40 -13.21 4.87
CA ALA A 216 17.82 -13.41 4.62
C ALA A 216 18.69 -13.02 5.83
N GLU A 217 18.29 -11.96 6.55
CA GLU A 217 18.98 -11.46 7.75
C GLU A 217 18.79 -12.34 9.00
N LEU A 218 17.76 -13.20 9.03
CA LEU A 218 17.47 -14.02 10.21
C LEU A 218 18.68 -14.90 10.61
N PRO A 219 19.20 -14.73 11.85
CA PRO A 219 20.25 -15.58 12.37
C PRO A 219 19.88 -17.06 12.28
N TRP A 220 20.87 -17.92 12.01
CA TRP A 220 20.65 -19.36 11.80
C TRP A 220 19.90 -20.03 12.96
N TYR A 221 20.09 -19.56 14.20
CA TYR A 221 19.43 -20.12 15.38
C TYR A 221 17.94 -19.75 15.42
N GLN A 222 17.56 -18.54 14.99
CA GLN A 222 16.15 -18.15 14.89
C GLN A 222 15.43 -18.95 13.81
N ARG A 223 16.11 -19.23 12.69
CA ARG A 223 15.61 -20.13 11.63
C ARG A 223 15.31 -21.54 12.15
N LYS A 224 16.19 -22.10 12.99
CA LYS A 224 15.95 -23.43 13.60
C LYS A 224 14.75 -23.46 14.54
N VAL A 225 14.57 -22.42 15.36
CA VAL A 225 13.38 -22.33 16.25
C VAL A 225 12.09 -22.25 15.44
N ALA A 226 12.09 -21.47 14.35
CA ALA A 226 10.95 -21.41 13.44
C ALA A 226 10.69 -22.76 12.73
N ALA A 227 11.73 -23.50 12.34
CA ALA A 227 11.60 -24.83 11.72
C ALA A 227 10.86 -25.84 12.62
N VAL A 228 11.15 -25.82 13.93
CA VAL A 228 10.49 -26.70 14.92
C VAL A 228 8.98 -26.43 15.01
N ILE A 229 8.57 -25.18 14.77
CA ILE A 229 7.17 -24.76 14.90
C ILE A 229 6.41 -24.88 13.57
N PHE A 230 7.06 -24.60 12.44
CA PHE A 230 6.42 -24.43 11.12
C PHE A 230 6.87 -25.47 10.07
N SER A 231 7.55 -26.54 10.48
CA SER A 231 8.18 -27.57 9.62
C SER A 231 9.38 -27.07 8.79
N SER A 232 9.24 -25.97 8.06
CA SER A 232 10.34 -25.29 7.36
C SER A 232 10.13 -23.79 7.47
N PRO A 233 11.09 -22.99 7.99
CA PRO A 233 10.92 -21.54 8.13
C PRO A 233 10.91 -20.87 6.75
N PRO A 234 10.32 -19.67 6.59
CA PRO A 234 10.45 -18.95 5.34
C PRO A 234 11.93 -18.60 5.16
N VAL A 235 12.45 -18.87 3.96
CA VAL A 235 13.83 -18.58 3.60
C VAL A 235 13.84 -17.71 2.36
N SER A 236 14.82 -16.82 2.31
CA SER A 236 15.10 -15.97 1.15
C SER A 236 16.56 -15.52 1.21
N THR A 237 16.98 -14.83 0.15
CA THR A 237 18.35 -14.38 -0.08
C THR A 237 18.41 -12.86 -0.24
N TYR A 238 19.60 -12.28 -0.08
CA TYR A 238 19.80 -10.85 -0.33
C TYR A 238 19.69 -10.52 -1.82
N GLU A 239 19.98 -11.49 -2.68
CA GLU A 239 19.83 -11.41 -4.13
C GLU A 239 18.34 -11.25 -4.53
N GLU A 240 17.45 -12.10 -4.00
CA GLU A 240 16.00 -11.96 -4.23
C GLU A 240 15.48 -10.60 -3.72
N ALA A 241 15.93 -10.17 -2.54
CA ALA A 241 15.58 -8.85 -2.01
C ALA A 241 16.00 -7.72 -2.95
N LEU A 242 17.22 -7.80 -3.47
CA LEU A 242 17.78 -6.82 -4.40
C LEU A 242 16.95 -6.75 -5.68
N GLU A 243 16.58 -7.89 -6.27
CA GLU A 243 15.75 -7.95 -7.47
C GLU A 243 14.42 -7.21 -7.31
N PHE A 244 13.71 -7.45 -6.20
CA PHE A 244 12.46 -6.77 -5.91
C PHE A 244 12.62 -5.27 -5.68
N PHE A 245 13.64 -4.84 -4.91
CA PHE A 245 13.88 -3.42 -4.69
C PHE A 245 14.28 -2.67 -5.96
N LEU A 246 15.09 -3.30 -6.84
CA LEU A 246 15.44 -2.72 -8.13
C LEU A 246 14.22 -2.64 -9.05
N LYS A 247 13.37 -3.67 -9.07
CA LYS A 247 12.14 -3.66 -9.86
C LYS A 247 11.16 -2.59 -9.36
N ALA A 248 11.05 -2.38 -8.05
CA ALA A 248 10.25 -1.29 -7.48
C ALA A 248 10.73 0.09 -7.97
N GLU A 249 12.04 0.29 -8.01
CA GLU A 249 12.67 1.52 -8.52
C GLU A 249 12.53 1.67 -10.04
N GLU A 250 12.52 0.56 -10.80
CA GLU A 250 12.33 0.56 -12.25
C GLU A 250 10.91 1.00 -12.63
N VAL A 251 9.88 0.51 -11.90
CA VAL A 251 8.48 0.80 -12.24
C VAL A 251 8.02 2.20 -11.81
N ASP A 252 8.58 2.73 -10.72
CA ASP A 252 8.30 4.08 -10.22
C ASP A 252 9.59 4.69 -9.60
N PRO A 253 10.43 5.37 -10.40
CA PRO A 253 11.71 5.91 -9.93
C PRO A 253 11.55 6.93 -8.80
N ASP A 254 12.40 6.85 -7.79
CA ASP A 254 12.42 7.75 -6.62
C ASP A 254 11.05 7.84 -5.89
N PHE A 255 10.21 6.80 -5.97
CA PHE A 255 8.89 6.80 -5.34
C PHE A 255 8.93 6.76 -3.81
N TYR A 256 9.98 6.16 -3.24
CA TYR A 256 10.05 5.89 -1.81
C TYR A 256 11.50 5.86 -1.27
N SER A 257 11.79 6.79 -0.37
CA SER A 257 13.11 6.94 0.27
C SER A 257 13.62 5.64 0.92
N LYS A 258 12.72 4.87 1.54
CA LYS A 258 13.07 3.61 2.17
C LYS A 258 13.53 2.56 1.16
N ASN A 259 12.99 2.56 -0.06
CA ASN A 259 13.45 1.65 -1.11
C ASN A 259 14.93 1.91 -1.44
N LEU A 260 15.31 3.18 -1.62
CA LEU A 260 16.69 3.59 -1.87
C LEU A 260 17.63 3.18 -0.73
N LEU A 261 17.19 3.38 0.51
CA LEU A 261 17.95 2.95 1.68
C LEU A 261 18.15 1.43 1.71
N MET A 262 17.09 0.66 1.42
CA MET A 262 17.16 -0.79 1.41
C MET A 262 18.05 -1.32 0.27
N LEU A 263 18.04 -0.69 -0.90
CA LEU A 263 19.03 -0.97 -1.96
C LEU A 263 20.45 -0.78 -1.45
N GLY A 264 20.73 0.36 -0.81
CA GLY A 264 22.03 0.64 -0.20
C GLY A 264 22.45 -0.41 0.82
N LYS A 265 21.56 -0.74 1.76
CA LYS A 265 21.81 -1.76 2.80
C LYS A 265 22.05 -3.14 2.19
N THR A 266 21.28 -3.52 1.18
CA THR A 266 21.42 -4.82 0.50
C THR A 266 22.78 -4.93 -0.17
N TYR A 267 23.21 -3.90 -0.90
CA TYR A 267 24.56 -3.88 -1.47
C TYR A 267 25.68 -3.88 -0.41
N MET A 268 25.47 -3.27 0.77
CA MET A 268 26.44 -3.35 1.87
C MET A 268 26.65 -4.79 2.36
N VAL A 269 25.56 -5.54 2.62
CA VAL A 269 25.68 -6.94 3.08
C VAL A 269 26.23 -7.85 1.97
N MET A 270 25.94 -7.54 0.70
CA MET A 270 26.54 -8.21 -0.47
C MET A 270 27.98 -7.77 -0.76
N LYS A 271 28.55 -6.85 0.03
CA LYS A 271 29.93 -6.31 -0.09
C LYS A 271 30.21 -5.56 -1.40
N ASP A 272 29.20 -5.09 -2.11
CA ASP A 272 29.35 -4.19 -3.26
C ASP A 272 29.39 -2.73 -2.77
N LYS A 273 30.58 -2.31 -2.35
CA LYS A 273 30.80 -0.97 -1.77
C LYS A 273 30.41 0.16 -2.72
N GLN A 274 30.66 0.02 -4.02
CA GLN A 274 30.39 1.09 -4.99
C GLN A 274 28.89 1.32 -5.14
N LYS A 275 28.10 0.25 -5.32
CA LYS A 275 26.65 0.39 -5.42
C LYS A 275 26.01 0.78 -4.08
N ALA A 276 26.53 0.29 -2.96
CA ALA A 276 26.09 0.73 -1.64
C ALA A 276 26.24 2.24 -1.47
N LEU A 277 27.41 2.81 -1.81
CA LEU A 277 27.64 4.25 -1.78
C LEU A 277 26.65 5.02 -2.67
N HIS A 278 26.41 4.53 -3.90
CA HIS A 278 25.48 5.15 -4.83
C HIS A 278 24.06 5.25 -4.25
N TRP A 279 23.48 4.13 -3.81
CA TRP A 279 22.10 4.09 -3.32
C TRP A 279 21.91 4.80 -1.98
N LEU A 280 22.86 4.68 -1.06
CA LEU A 280 22.80 5.42 0.21
C LEU A 280 22.94 6.93 -0.02
N THR A 281 23.71 7.37 -1.03
CA THR A 281 23.79 8.78 -1.39
C THR A 281 22.45 9.28 -1.92
N LYS A 282 21.78 8.52 -2.81
CA LYS A 282 20.42 8.83 -3.26
C LYS A 282 19.44 8.92 -2.06
N ALA A 283 19.50 7.96 -1.14
CA ALA A 283 18.63 7.94 0.04
C ALA A 283 18.85 9.15 0.98
N LYS A 284 20.11 9.57 1.16
CA LYS A 284 20.48 10.79 1.90
C LYS A 284 19.95 12.06 1.21
N GLU A 285 19.99 12.12 -0.12
CA GLU A 285 19.61 13.30 -0.91
C GLU A 285 18.10 13.39 -1.17
N TYR A 286 17.35 12.34 -0.83
CA TYR A 286 15.91 12.30 -0.97
C TYR A 286 15.22 13.42 -0.13
N PRO A 287 14.23 14.15 -0.68
CA PRO A 287 13.53 15.21 0.03
C PRO A 287 12.82 14.71 1.30
N ALA A 288 13.25 15.18 2.47
CA ALA A 288 12.70 14.76 3.76
C ALA A 288 11.32 15.38 4.08
N ARG A 289 10.24 14.80 3.51
CA ARG A 289 8.86 15.29 3.66
C ARG A 289 8.15 14.70 4.87
N THR A 290 8.34 13.41 5.10
CA THR A 290 7.72 12.67 6.20
C THR A 290 8.70 12.44 7.35
N LEU A 291 8.20 12.00 8.51
CA LEU A 291 9.06 11.57 9.62
C LEU A 291 9.94 10.39 9.22
N GLU A 292 9.42 9.47 8.42
CA GLU A 292 10.22 8.34 7.93
C GLU A 292 11.33 8.80 6.99
N ASP A 293 11.08 9.76 6.10
CA ASP A 293 12.15 10.27 5.23
C ASP A 293 13.30 10.89 6.06
N LYS A 294 12.98 11.50 7.21
CA LYS A 294 14.00 12.01 8.15
C LYS A 294 14.77 10.88 8.82
N GLU A 295 14.11 9.79 9.20
CA GLU A 295 14.75 8.59 9.74
C GLU A 295 15.65 7.93 8.70
N VAL A 296 15.17 7.80 7.46
CA VAL A 296 15.93 7.29 6.32
C VAL A 296 17.16 8.13 6.05
N HIS A 297 17.01 9.46 5.99
CA HIS A 297 18.13 10.37 5.80
C HIS A 297 19.20 10.16 6.88
N LYS A 298 18.79 10.10 8.15
CA LYS A 298 19.71 9.87 9.27
C LYS A 298 20.43 8.52 9.15
N GLU A 299 19.69 7.43 8.89
CA GLU A 299 20.27 6.09 8.73
C GLU A 299 21.25 6.04 7.55
N ALA A 300 20.91 6.65 6.41
CA ALA A 300 21.77 6.74 5.25
C ALA A 300 23.09 7.50 5.55
N VAL A 301 23.01 8.64 6.22
CA VAL A 301 24.20 9.41 6.66
C VAL A 301 25.11 8.56 7.55
N ASP A 302 24.54 7.84 8.51
CA ASP A 302 25.33 7.04 9.45
C ASP A 302 25.95 5.80 8.78
N LEU A 303 25.28 5.19 7.79
CA LEU A 303 25.84 4.11 7.00
C LEU A 303 26.94 4.58 6.05
N LEU A 304 26.80 5.75 5.42
CA LEU A 304 27.84 6.33 4.57
C LEU A 304 29.14 6.60 5.33
N LYS A 305 29.06 7.06 6.59
CA LYS A 305 30.24 7.23 7.46
C LYS A 305 30.99 5.92 7.74
N LYS A 306 30.31 4.77 7.70
CA LYS A 306 30.93 3.44 7.89
C LYS A 306 31.60 2.92 6.62
N LEU A 307 31.25 3.48 5.46
CA LEU A 307 31.82 3.11 4.16
C LEU A 307 32.98 4.01 3.75
N GLY A 308 33.07 5.24 4.28
CA GLY A 308 34.24 6.12 4.16
C GLY A 308 35.37 5.70 5.10
#